data_AF-A0AAV7I1N1-F1
#
_entry.id   AF-A0AAV7I1N1-F1
#
_cell.length_a   1.000
_cell.length_b   1.000
_cell.length_c   1.000
_cell.angle_alpha   90.00
_cell.angle_beta   90.00
_cell.angle_gamma   90.00
#
_symmetry.space_group_name_H-M   'P 1'
#
loop_
_entity.id
_entity.type
_entity.pdbx_description
1 polymer ?
#
loop_
_entity_poly.entity_id
_entity_poly.type
_entity_poly.pdbx_seq_one_letter_code
_entity_poly.pdbx_strand_id
1 'polypeptide(L)'
;MMRVSGCKFWSGTKTLEELFINSLVINSITIGSVIHIDGAFSKFISLDSDYNNGNVSIELVIQSNTVIDTIPLSPAEVIPVVEEDYPLITIEEAEQYLKKKIRMQGYVKTNFDTVKIKGENSFICCGSMASESGFKIEIKIIQFKKPFKSPFSKGDHIEAVGIMKNYLNHATIILNSLENMKKLDEKKMPLHKLVLANKELKFQNQDEYSYKKQKRF
;
A
#
# COMPACT_ATOMS: atom_id res chain seq x y z
N MET A 1 -8.34 17.15 5.64
CA MET A 1 -8.48 16.11 6.69
C MET A 1 -7.57 14.95 6.29
N MET A 2 -6.42 14.80 6.94
CA MET A 2 -5.44 13.77 6.56
C MET A 2 -5.74 12.49 7.34
N ARG A 3 -6.14 11.42 6.64
CA ARG A 3 -6.38 10.11 7.26
C ARG A 3 -5.01 9.44 7.46
N VAL A 4 -4.49 9.46 8.69
CA VAL A 4 -3.23 8.77 9.02
C VAL A 4 -3.56 7.29 9.23
N SER A 5 -3.40 6.48 8.18
CA SER A 5 -3.53 5.03 8.26
C SER A 5 -2.15 4.38 8.46
N GLY A 6 -1.88 3.92 9.69
CA GLY A 6 -0.80 2.98 10.01
C GLY A 6 0.58 3.61 10.22
N CYS A 7 0.84 4.10 11.42
CA CYS A 7 2.21 4.37 11.88
C CYS A 7 2.90 3.04 12.24
N LYS A 8 3.94 2.66 11.50
CA LYS A 8 4.90 1.63 11.93
C LYS A 8 6.08 2.34 12.60
N PHE A 9 6.25 2.13 13.91
CA PHE A 9 7.44 2.55 14.63
C PHE A 9 8.39 1.37 14.75
N TRP A 10 9.61 1.47 14.20
CA TRP A 10 10.63 0.43 14.39
C TRP A 10 11.70 0.84 15.40
N SER A 11 12.31 -0.18 15.99
CA SER A 11 13.26 -0.16 17.10
C SER A 11 14.70 -0.35 16.57
N GLY A 12 15.32 0.72 16.08
CA GLY A 12 16.77 0.84 16.20
C GLY A 12 17.14 1.09 17.66
N THR A 13 18.43 1.04 18.04
CA THR A 13 18.88 1.44 19.38
C THR A 13 18.47 2.90 19.64
N LYS A 14 17.33 3.07 20.30
CA LYS A 14 16.73 4.37 20.58
C LYS A 14 17.37 4.95 21.83
N THR A 15 17.66 6.24 21.81
CA THR A 15 17.99 6.96 23.04
C THR A 15 16.78 6.93 23.99
N LEU A 16 17.00 7.08 25.31
CA LEU A 16 15.91 7.07 26.29
C LEU A 16 14.84 8.13 25.98
N GLU A 17 15.25 9.27 25.41
CA GLU A 17 14.36 10.33 24.97
C GLU A 17 13.46 9.90 23.80
N GLU A 18 14.00 9.20 22.80
CA GLU A 18 13.23 8.67 21.68
C GLU A 18 12.21 7.61 22.12
N LEU A 19 12.55 6.78 23.11
CA LEU A 19 11.61 5.80 23.68
C LEU A 19 10.46 6.49 24.44
N PHE A 20 10.75 7.58 25.15
CA PHE A 20 9.78 8.36 25.90
C PHE A 20 8.81 9.12 24.98
N ILE A 21 9.33 9.74 23.91
CA ILE A 21 8.47 10.42 22.91
C ILE A 21 7.59 9.40 22.20
N ASN A 22 8.12 8.23 21.81
CA ASN A 22 7.32 7.20 21.17
C ASN A 22 6.19 6.67 22.06
N SER A 23 6.41 6.51 23.37
CA SER A 23 5.35 6.05 24.28
C SER A 23 4.26 7.11 24.48
N LEU A 24 4.63 8.40 24.58
CA LEU A 24 3.66 9.51 24.66
C LEU A 24 2.80 9.63 23.40
N VAL A 25 3.41 9.50 22.22
CA VAL A 25 2.70 9.58 20.94
C VAL A 25 1.79 8.37 20.75
N ILE A 26 2.25 7.15 21.05
CA ILE A 26 1.44 5.94 20.84
C ILE A 26 0.25 5.91 21.81
N ASN A 27 0.44 6.35 23.05
CA ASN A 27 -0.63 6.36 24.06
C ASN A 27 -1.69 7.45 23.82
N SER A 28 -1.38 8.49 23.03
CA SER A 28 -2.31 9.58 22.70
C SER A 28 -3.08 9.37 21.40
N ILE A 29 -2.86 8.25 20.69
CA ILE A 29 -3.52 7.93 19.42
C ILE A 29 -4.53 6.81 19.63
N THR A 30 -5.82 7.16 19.67
CA THR A 30 -6.92 6.18 19.79
C THR A 30 -7.65 6.02 18.45
N ILE A 31 -7.91 4.77 18.05
CA ILE A 31 -8.67 4.48 16.82
C ILE A 31 -10.07 5.09 16.93
N GLY A 32 -10.50 5.79 15.88
CA GLY A 32 -11.83 6.42 15.83
C GLY A 32 -11.93 7.74 16.60
N SER A 33 -10.80 8.32 17.02
CA SER A 33 -10.75 9.64 17.65
C SER A 33 -10.27 10.72 16.66
N VAL A 34 -10.61 11.98 16.93
CA VAL A 34 -9.97 13.12 16.27
C VAL A 34 -8.71 13.45 17.05
N ILE A 35 -7.59 13.59 16.34
CA ILE A 35 -6.30 13.91 16.95
C ILE A 35 -5.91 15.31 16.50
N HIS A 36 -5.66 16.18 17.47
CA HIS A 36 -5.07 17.50 17.29
C HIS A 36 -3.56 17.37 17.43
N ILE A 37 -2.82 17.89 16.45
CA ILE A 37 -1.35 17.87 16.43
C ILE A 37 -0.89 19.30 16.17
N ASP A 38 -0.20 19.90 17.14
CA ASP A 38 0.36 21.25 17.05
C ASP A 38 1.88 21.23 17.26
N GLY A 39 2.60 22.09 16.54
CA GLY A 39 4.07 22.13 16.60
C GLY A 39 4.79 20.99 15.89
N ALA A 40 4.11 20.29 14.96
CA ALA A 40 4.74 19.32 14.06
C ALA A 40 5.25 20.02 12.78
N PHE A 41 6.34 19.52 12.19
CA PHE A 41 6.91 20.09 10.96
C PHE A 41 6.90 19.08 9.83
N SER A 42 6.67 19.55 8.60
CA SER A 42 6.82 18.73 7.41
C SER A 42 8.27 18.71 6.95
N LYS A 43 8.80 17.53 6.64
CA LYS A 43 10.10 17.37 5.97
C LYS A 43 9.91 16.65 4.65
N PHE A 44 10.58 17.13 3.59
CA PHE A 44 10.60 16.43 2.32
C PHE A 44 11.48 15.19 2.43
N ILE A 45 10.98 14.08 1.90
CA ILE A 45 11.66 12.80 1.97
C ILE A 45 12.43 12.57 0.67
N SER A 46 13.70 12.19 0.76
CA SER A 46 14.45 11.74 -0.41
C SER A 46 13.86 10.42 -0.92
N LEU A 47 13.82 10.25 -2.25
CA LEU A 47 13.23 9.07 -2.92
C LEU A 47 13.84 7.73 -2.47
N ASP A 48 14.97 7.76 -1.77
CA ASP A 48 15.71 6.60 -1.25
C ASP A 48 15.40 6.27 0.23
N SER A 49 14.39 6.90 0.86
CA SER A 49 14.07 6.56 2.24
C SER A 49 13.33 5.22 2.32
N ASP A 50 13.84 4.29 3.13
CA ASP A 50 13.19 3.01 3.45
C ASP A 50 11.86 3.15 4.22
N TYR A 51 11.51 4.37 4.66
CA TYR A 51 10.48 4.63 5.66
C TYR A 51 9.15 5.15 5.10
N ASN A 52 9.15 5.68 3.87
CA ASN A 52 7.92 6.04 3.19
C ASN A 52 7.69 5.11 2.01
N ASN A 53 6.56 4.39 2.03
CA ASN A 53 6.14 3.51 0.95
C ASN A 53 5.69 4.27 -0.33
N GLY A 54 6.25 5.47 -0.59
CA GLY A 54 6.13 6.19 -1.86
C GLY A 54 4.82 6.94 -2.08
N ASN A 55 4.02 7.20 -1.04
CA ASN A 55 2.68 7.80 -1.21
C ASN A 55 2.57 9.24 -0.73
N VAL A 56 3.60 9.77 -0.07
CA VAL A 56 3.60 11.15 0.43
C VAL A 56 5.00 11.72 0.21
N SER A 57 5.12 12.85 -0.46
CA SER A 57 6.41 13.54 -0.69
C SER A 57 6.98 14.20 0.57
N ILE A 58 6.20 14.18 1.65
CA ILE A 58 6.49 14.80 2.94
C ILE A 58 6.25 13.80 4.07
N GLU A 59 7.13 13.80 5.07
CA GLU A 59 6.90 13.19 6.38
C GLU A 59 6.48 14.27 7.37
N LEU A 60 5.53 13.95 8.25
CA LEU A 60 5.25 14.76 9.42
C LEU A 60 6.22 14.35 10.53
N VAL A 61 7.09 15.27 10.94
CA VAL A 61 8.07 15.07 11.99
C VAL A 61 7.48 15.54 13.31
N ILE A 62 7.39 14.61 14.26
CA ILE A 62 7.00 14.87 15.65
C ILE A 62 8.27 15.11 16.46
N GLN A 63 8.31 16.21 17.19
CA GLN A 63 9.44 16.61 18.05
C GLN A 63 8.99 16.71 19.51
N SER A 64 9.93 16.95 20.41
CA SER A 64 9.66 17.06 21.85
C SER A 64 8.73 18.22 22.21
N ASN A 65 8.61 19.24 21.34
CA ASN A 65 7.70 20.37 21.50
C ASN A 65 6.35 20.19 20.78
N THR A 66 6.13 19.05 20.11
CA THR A 66 4.84 18.78 19.45
C THR A 66 3.80 18.39 20.50
N VAL A 67 2.67 19.08 20.48
CA VAL A 67 1.51 18.78 21.32
C VAL A 67 0.59 17.84 20.55
N ILE A 68 0.20 16.72 21.18
CA ILE A 68 -0.74 15.75 20.61
C ILE A 68 -1.88 15.57 21.59
N ASP A 69 -3.07 16.03 21.21
CA ASP A 69 -4.28 15.90 22.00
C ASP A 69 -5.29 15.02 21.30
N THR A 70 -5.98 14.18 22.06
CA THR A 70 -7.18 13.50 21.58
C THR A 70 -8.38 14.39 21.85
N ILE A 71 -9.08 14.79 20.79
CA ILE A 71 -10.38 15.46 20.93
C ILE A 71 -11.44 14.35 21.01
N PRO A 72 -12.15 14.21 22.16
CA PRO A 72 -13.26 13.28 22.25
C PRO A 72 -14.31 13.70 21.23
N LEU A 73 -14.60 12.83 20.28
CA LEU A 73 -15.77 13.00 19.45
C LEU A 73 -16.99 12.90 20.38
N SER A 74 -17.76 13.98 20.50
CA SER A 74 -19.20 13.83 20.68
C SER A 74 -19.71 12.93 19.54
N PRO A 75 -20.86 12.25 19.66
CA PRO A 75 -21.40 11.42 18.57
C PRO A 75 -21.77 12.35 17.40
N ALA A 76 -20.76 12.76 16.65
CA ALA A 76 -20.85 13.57 15.47
C ALA A 76 -21.27 12.63 14.35
N GLU A 77 -22.28 13.07 13.62
CA GLU A 77 -22.81 12.39 12.46
C GLU A 77 -21.68 11.87 11.59
N VAL A 78 -21.75 10.58 11.28
CA VAL A 78 -20.82 9.90 10.38
C VAL A 78 -20.83 10.66 9.06
N ILE A 79 -19.83 11.51 8.83
CA ILE A 79 -19.65 12.17 7.54
C ILE A 79 -19.50 11.04 6.52
N PRO A 80 -20.40 10.94 5.52
CA PRO A 80 -20.30 9.88 4.53
C PRO A 80 -18.92 9.98 3.86
N VAL A 81 -18.18 8.88 3.90
CA VAL A 81 -16.91 8.77 3.20
C VAL A 81 -17.20 9.04 1.73
N VAL A 82 -16.71 10.16 1.20
CA VAL A 82 -16.72 10.41 -0.24
C VAL A 82 -15.92 9.26 -0.85
N GLU A 83 -16.58 8.38 -1.59
CA GLU A 83 -15.90 7.35 -2.37
C GLU A 83 -14.97 8.08 -3.35
N GLU A 84 -13.66 8.05 -3.07
CA GLU A 84 -12.68 8.58 -4.00
C GLU A 84 -12.78 7.78 -5.31
N ASP A 85 -13.24 8.43 -6.37
CA ASP A 85 -13.40 7.83 -7.70
C ASP A 85 -12.03 7.68 -8.37
N TYR A 86 -11.33 6.59 -8.06
CA TYR A 86 -10.06 6.26 -8.70
C TYR A 86 -10.30 5.72 -10.11
N PRO A 87 -9.38 6.01 -11.06
CA PRO A 87 -9.51 5.48 -12.42
C PRO A 87 -9.51 3.95 -12.40
N LEU A 88 -10.52 3.37 -13.06
CA LEU A 88 -10.57 1.95 -13.40
C LEU A 88 -9.69 1.71 -14.63
N ILE A 89 -8.67 0.88 -14.48
CA ILE A 89 -7.70 0.59 -15.53
C ILE A 89 -7.62 -0.91 -15.80
N THR A 90 -7.15 -1.26 -17.00
CA THR A 90 -6.81 -2.66 -17.33
C THR A 90 -5.38 -3.00 -16.88
N ILE A 91 -5.03 -4.30 -16.89
CA ILE A 91 -3.65 -4.72 -16.58
C ILE A 91 -2.67 -4.12 -17.60
N GLU A 92 -3.03 -4.09 -18.87
CA GLU A 92 -2.23 -3.58 -19.98
C GLU A 92 -1.88 -2.10 -19.84
N GLU A 93 -2.76 -1.32 -19.22
CA GLU A 93 -2.59 0.12 -19.03
C GLU A 93 -1.75 0.45 -17.78
N ALA A 94 -1.49 -0.53 -16.92
CA ALA A 94 -0.84 -0.33 -15.61
C ALA A 94 0.47 0.46 -15.68
N GLU A 95 1.21 0.36 -16.79
CA GLU A 95 2.46 1.08 -16.98
C GLU A 95 2.31 2.61 -16.90
N GLN A 96 1.17 3.16 -17.32
CA GLN A 96 0.88 4.60 -17.36
C GLN A 96 0.48 5.16 -15.98
N TYR A 97 0.29 4.27 -15.00
CA TYR A 97 -0.24 4.61 -13.68
C TYR A 97 0.75 4.34 -12.55
N LEU A 98 2.05 4.17 -12.85
CA LEU A 98 3.09 4.07 -11.84
C LEU A 98 2.98 5.17 -10.77
N LYS A 99 3.07 4.76 -9.51
CA LYS A 99 2.96 5.60 -8.31
C LYS A 99 1.58 6.26 -8.13
N LYS A 100 0.56 5.88 -8.92
CA LYS A 100 -0.82 6.36 -8.79
C LYS A 100 -1.70 5.31 -8.11
N LYS A 101 -2.73 5.77 -7.40
CA LYS A 101 -3.80 4.94 -6.86
C LYS A 101 -4.83 4.67 -7.95
N ILE A 102 -5.18 3.40 -8.15
CA ILE A 102 -6.00 2.91 -9.24
C ILE A 102 -6.98 1.84 -8.77
N ARG A 103 -8.04 1.64 -9.54
CA ARG A 103 -8.91 0.47 -9.48
C ARG A 103 -8.53 -0.46 -10.63
N MET A 104 -8.40 -1.76 -10.36
CA MET A 104 -8.13 -2.75 -11.40
C MET A 104 -9.00 -3.98 -11.18
N GLN A 105 -9.54 -4.50 -12.28
CA GLN A 105 -10.34 -5.72 -12.29
C GLN A 105 -9.59 -6.84 -12.98
N GLY A 106 -9.78 -8.06 -12.49
CA GLY A 106 -9.14 -9.24 -13.04
C GLY A 106 -9.55 -10.50 -12.29
N TYR A 107 -8.98 -11.62 -12.71
CA TYR A 107 -9.31 -12.92 -12.15
C TYR A 107 -8.17 -13.43 -11.28
N VAL A 108 -8.47 -13.98 -10.10
CA VAL A 108 -7.44 -14.53 -9.21
C VAL A 108 -6.69 -15.66 -9.91
N LYS A 109 -5.38 -15.48 -10.13
CA LYS A 109 -4.52 -16.47 -10.77
C LYS A 109 -3.70 -17.28 -9.78
N THR A 110 -3.08 -16.59 -8.83
CA THR A 110 -2.41 -17.21 -7.68
C THR A 110 -3.19 -16.80 -6.44
N ASN A 111 -3.57 -17.79 -5.61
CA ASN A 111 -4.27 -17.54 -4.36
C ASN A 111 -3.47 -16.59 -3.46
N PHE A 112 -4.19 -15.81 -2.68
CA PHE A 112 -3.59 -14.92 -1.69
C PHE A 112 -3.17 -15.73 -0.46
N ASP A 113 -1.89 -15.66 -0.13
CA ASP A 113 -1.35 -16.33 1.04
C ASP A 113 -0.29 -15.46 1.74
N THR A 114 -0.01 -15.79 2.99
CA THR A 114 0.95 -15.09 3.85
C THR A 114 2.37 -15.60 3.59
N VAL A 115 3.25 -14.68 3.24
CA VAL A 115 4.69 -14.93 3.05
C VAL A 115 5.46 -14.21 4.15
N LYS A 116 6.40 -14.90 4.79
CA LYS A 116 7.34 -14.30 5.74
C LYS A 116 8.45 -13.60 4.96
N ILE A 117 8.72 -12.32 5.27
CA ILE A 117 9.83 -11.61 4.65
C ILE A 117 11.14 -12.13 5.28
N LYS A 118 12.13 -12.48 4.46
CA LYS A 118 13.44 -12.92 4.96
C LYS A 118 14.13 -11.76 5.67
N GLY A 119 14.64 -12.00 6.87
CA GLY A 119 15.37 -11.00 7.66
C GLY A 119 14.48 -10.04 8.48
N GLU A 120 13.16 -10.10 8.32
CA GLU A 120 12.22 -9.30 9.12
C GLU A 120 11.29 -10.20 9.94
N ASN A 121 10.78 -9.68 11.05
CA ASN A 121 9.68 -10.32 11.78
C ASN A 121 8.30 -9.93 11.21
N SER A 122 8.27 -9.49 9.95
CA SER A 122 7.10 -9.01 9.25
C SER A 122 6.61 -10.04 8.23
N PHE A 123 5.35 -9.91 7.86
CA PHE A 123 4.72 -10.77 6.86
C PHE A 123 3.98 -9.90 5.85
N ILE A 124 3.93 -10.37 4.62
CA ILE A 124 3.14 -9.79 3.53
C ILE A 124 2.16 -10.84 3.05
N CYS A 125 0.99 -10.42 2.59
CA CYS A 125 0.11 -11.31 1.86
C CYS A 125 0.30 -11.06 0.36
N CYS A 126 0.56 -12.12 -0.40
CA CYS A 126 0.84 -12.02 -1.84
C CYS A 126 -0.13 -12.90 -2.62
N GLY A 127 -0.54 -12.42 -3.78
CA GLY A 127 -1.31 -13.16 -4.77
C GLY A 127 -1.07 -12.57 -6.16
N SER A 128 -1.79 -13.08 -7.16
CA SER A 128 -1.77 -12.46 -8.49
C SER A 128 -3.13 -12.51 -9.13
N MET A 129 -3.40 -11.54 -10.01
CA MET A 129 -4.56 -11.55 -10.89
C MET A 129 -4.12 -11.63 -12.35
N ALA A 130 -5.04 -12.09 -13.20
CA ALA A 130 -4.86 -12.19 -14.63
C ALA A 130 -6.01 -11.51 -15.39
N SER A 131 -5.68 -10.96 -16.56
CA SER A 131 -6.63 -10.44 -17.53
C SER A 131 -7.04 -11.53 -18.52
N GLU A 132 -8.14 -11.32 -19.23
CA GLU A 132 -8.60 -12.24 -20.28
C GLU A 132 -7.64 -12.33 -21.49
N SER A 133 -6.89 -11.26 -21.74
CA SER A 133 -5.85 -11.15 -22.78
C SER A 133 -4.55 -11.91 -22.44
N GLY A 134 -4.47 -12.46 -21.22
CA GLY A 134 -3.37 -13.32 -20.76
C GLY A 134 -2.25 -12.59 -20.02
N PHE A 135 -2.43 -11.32 -19.65
CA PHE A 135 -1.50 -10.62 -18.76
C PHE A 135 -1.69 -11.04 -17.31
N LYS A 136 -0.62 -10.97 -16.52
CA LYS A 136 -0.58 -11.24 -15.09
C LYS A 136 0.02 -10.05 -14.37
N ILE A 137 -0.53 -9.73 -13.20
CA ILE A 137 0.02 -8.74 -12.29
C ILE A 137 0.04 -9.26 -10.85
N GLU A 138 1.11 -8.93 -10.12
CA GLU A 138 1.26 -9.29 -8.71
C GLU A 138 0.48 -8.31 -7.82
N ILE A 139 -0.09 -8.81 -6.73
CA ILE A 139 -0.78 -8.01 -5.72
C ILE A 139 -0.17 -8.32 -4.36
N LYS A 140 0.22 -7.27 -3.63
CA LYS A 140 0.73 -7.39 -2.26
C LYS A 140 -0.14 -6.60 -1.30
N ILE A 141 -0.58 -7.24 -0.23
CA ILE A 141 -1.31 -6.63 0.87
C ILE A 141 -0.33 -6.48 2.04
N ILE A 142 -0.04 -5.24 2.42
CA ILE A 142 1.02 -4.92 3.40
C ILE A 142 0.51 -4.75 4.84
N GLN A 143 -0.80 -4.56 5.04
CA GLN A 143 -1.43 -4.58 6.37
C GLN A 143 -2.62 -5.54 6.36
N PHE A 144 -2.47 -6.70 7.00
CA PHE A 144 -3.52 -7.70 7.11
C PHE A 144 -3.53 -8.32 8.50
N LYS A 145 -4.71 -8.77 8.93
CA LYS A 145 -4.90 -9.45 10.22
C LYS A 145 -4.50 -10.92 10.08
N LYS A 146 -3.82 -11.45 11.09
CA LYS A 146 -3.47 -12.88 11.18
C LYS A 146 -4.42 -13.61 12.15
N PRO A 147 -4.70 -14.90 11.93
CA PRO A 147 -4.36 -15.68 10.73
C PRO A 147 -5.10 -15.17 9.50
N PHE A 148 -4.42 -15.12 8.35
CA PHE A 148 -5.04 -14.67 7.11
C PHE A 148 -5.69 -15.85 6.39
N LYS A 149 -6.96 -15.70 6.04
CA LYS A 149 -7.66 -16.59 5.13
C LYS A 149 -8.23 -15.75 3.99
N SER A 150 -7.77 -15.99 2.78
CA SER A 150 -8.30 -15.30 1.60
C SER A 150 -9.79 -15.58 1.45
N PRO A 151 -10.65 -14.55 1.30
CA PRO A 151 -12.04 -14.73 0.93
C PRO A 151 -12.19 -15.05 -0.57
N PHE A 152 -11.11 -14.91 -1.35
CA PHE A 152 -11.08 -15.15 -2.79
C PHE A 152 -10.40 -16.47 -3.12
N SER A 153 -10.96 -17.18 -4.09
CA SER A 153 -10.44 -18.43 -4.65
C SER A 153 -9.90 -18.22 -6.06
N LYS A 154 -9.00 -19.10 -6.50
CA LYS A 154 -8.48 -19.12 -7.87
C LYS A 154 -9.63 -19.10 -8.89
N GLY A 155 -9.54 -18.17 -9.83
CA GLY A 155 -10.50 -17.91 -10.88
C GLY A 155 -11.59 -16.92 -10.55
N ASP A 156 -11.76 -16.52 -9.28
CA ASP A 156 -12.77 -15.51 -8.91
C ASP A 156 -12.48 -14.17 -9.59
N HIS A 157 -13.54 -13.50 -10.07
CA HIS A 157 -13.46 -12.15 -10.61
C HIS A 157 -13.47 -11.12 -9.47
N ILE A 158 -12.41 -10.32 -9.40
CA ILE A 158 -12.16 -9.38 -8.29
C ILE A 158 -11.83 -7.99 -8.81
N GLU A 159 -12.14 -6.98 -7.99
CA GLU A 159 -11.61 -5.63 -8.10
C GLU A 159 -10.64 -5.38 -6.94
N ALA A 160 -9.51 -4.75 -7.25
CA ALA A 160 -8.52 -4.32 -6.27
C ALA A 160 -8.27 -2.81 -6.40
N VAL A 161 -8.22 -2.13 -5.25
CA VAL A 161 -7.93 -0.70 -5.15
C VAL A 161 -6.58 -0.51 -4.47
N GLY A 162 -5.59 -0.10 -5.23
CA GLY A 162 -4.24 -0.02 -4.70
C GLY A 162 -3.34 0.88 -5.53
N ILE A 163 -2.06 0.87 -5.19
CA ILE A 163 -1.08 1.75 -5.80
C ILE A 163 -0.19 0.93 -6.69
N MET A 164 -0.07 1.38 -7.94
CA MET A 164 0.77 0.73 -8.91
C MET A 164 2.24 1.03 -8.61
N LYS A 165 3.05 -0.02 -8.50
CA LYS A 165 4.50 0.06 -8.33
C LYS A 165 5.22 -0.83 -9.33
N ASN A 166 6.48 -0.49 -9.57
CA ASN A 166 7.42 -1.34 -10.28
C ASN A 166 8.42 -1.88 -9.25
N TYR A 167 8.50 -3.20 -9.12
CA TYR A 167 9.56 -3.88 -8.36
C TYR A 167 10.36 -4.75 -9.32
N LEU A 168 11.65 -4.44 -9.49
CA LEU A 168 12.57 -5.25 -10.31
C LEU A 168 12.03 -5.52 -11.73
N ASN A 169 11.41 -4.51 -12.36
CA ASN A 169 10.76 -4.56 -13.69
C ASN A 169 9.43 -5.33 -13.76
N HIS A 170 8.82 -5.63 -12.62
CA HIS A 170 7.49 -6.25 -12.55
C HIS A 170 6.46 -5.27 -11.98
N ALA A 171 5.30 -5.17 -12.65
CA ALA A 171 4.17 -4.40 -12.17
C ALA A 171 3.60 -5.07 -10.93
N THR A 172 3.36 -4.30 -9.88
CA THR A 172 2.74 -4.79 -8.65
C THR A 172 1.75 -3.78 -8.13
N ILE A 173 0.56 -4.24 -7.76
CA ILE A 173 -0.41 -3.43 -7.03
C ILE A 173 -0.17 -3.62 -5.54
N ILE A 174 0.09 -2.53 -4.83
CA ILE A 174 0.22 -2.52 -3.38
C ILE A 174 -1.09 -2.08 -2.73
N LEU A 175 -1.62 -2.92 -1.86
CA LEU A 175 -2.84 -2.70 -1.10
C LEU A 175 -2.50 -2.54 0.37
N ASN A 176 -3.17 -1.59 1.02
CA ASN A 176 -3.01 -1.41 2.45
C ASN A 176 -3.77 -2.47 3.23
N SER A 177 -4.99 -2.85 2.81
CA SER A 177 -5.83 -3.82 3.51
C SER A 177 -6.61 -4.70 2.54
N LEU A 178 -7.21 -5.78 3.07
CA LEU A 178 -8.13 -6.65 2.33
C LEU A 178 -9.43 -5.94 1.94
N GLU A 179 -9.85 -4.92 2.70
CA GLU A 179 -11.07 -4.13 2.42
C GLU A 179 -11.00 -3.38 1.09
N ASN A 180 -9.79 -3.17 0.57
CA ASN A 180 -9.56 -2.61 -0.75
C ASN A 180 -9.76 -3.63 -1.88
N MET A 181 -10.27 -4.83 -1.58
CA MET A 181 -10.62 -5.84 -2.55
C MET A 181 -12.05 -6.27 -2.39
N LYS A 182 -12.72 -6.54 -3.51
CA LYS A 182 -14.05 -7.13 -3.52
C LYS A 182 -14.20 -8.13 -4.66
N LYS A 183 -14.98 -9.18 -4.41
CA LYS A 183 -15.49 -10.05 -5.46
C LYS A 183 -16.58 -9.27 -6.21
N LEU A 184 -16.51 -9.26 -7.53
CA LEU A 184 -17.43 -8.47 -8.35
C LEU A 184 -18.71 -9.22 -8.69
N ASP A 185 -18.55 -10.48 -9.11
CA ASP A 185 -19.64 -11.31 -9.60
C ASP A 185 -19.30 -12.80 -9.42
N GLU A 186 -20.20 -13.68 -9.83
CA GLU A 186 -20.00 -15.13 -9.82
C GLU A 186 -19.23 -15.65 -11.05
N LYS A 187 -18.73 -14.77 -11.93
CA LYS A 187 -17.94 -15.21 -13.07
C LYS A 187 -16.63 -15.80 -12.57
N LYS A 188 -16.21 -16.87 -13.25
CA LYS A 188 -14.90 -17.48 -13.01
C LYS A 188 -14.14 -17.67 -14.31
N MET A 189 -12.85 -17.35 -14.28
CA MET A 189 -11.97 -17.73 -15.36
C MET A 189 -11.64 -19.23 -15.27
N PRO A 190 -11.82 -20.00 -16.35
CA PRO A 190 -11.43 -21.42 -16.37
C PRO A 190 -9.94 -21.61 -16.08
N LEU A 191 -9.60 -22.69 -15.37
CA LEU A 191 -8.23 -22.97 -14.96
C LEU A 191 -7.23 -23.01 -16.13
N HIS A 192 -7.62 -23.57 -17.28
CA HIS A 192 -6.74 -23.62 -18.45
C HIS A 192 -6.37 -22.23 -18.98
N LYS A 193 -7.30 -21.26 -18.94
CA LYS A 193 -7.01 -19.86 -19.32
C LYS A 193 -6.06 -19.20 -18.31
N LEU A 194 -6.29 -19.41 -17.01
CA LEU A 194 -5.40 -18.88 -15.96
C LEU A 194 -3.98 -19.43 -16.06
N VAL A 195 -3.83 -20.70 -16.44
CA VAL A 195 -2.52 -21.33 -16.66
C VAL A 195 -1.79 -20.67 -17.82
N LEU A 196 -2.50 -20.31 -18.89
CA LEU A 196 -1.93 -19.64 -20.07
C LEU A 196 -1.64 -18.14 -19.85
N ALA A 197 -2.34 -17.49 -18.90
CA ALA A 197 -2.15 -16.08 -18.58
C ALA A 197 -0.84 -15.84 -17.79
N ASN A 198 0.29 -15.73 -18.48
CA ASN A 198 1.61 -15.45 -17.88
C ASN A 198 2.34 -14.28 -18.53
N LYS A 199 1.71 -13.52 -19.43
CA LYS A 199 2.34 -12.34 -20.03
C LYS A 199 2.59 -11.31 -18.92
N GLU A 200 3.81 -10.82 -18.83
CA GLU A 200 4.19 -9.80 -17.86
C GLU A 200 4.30 -8.45 -18.57
N LEU A 201 3.98 -7.39 -17.83
CA LEU A 201 4.21 -6.02 -18.26
C LEU A 201 5.71 -5.72 -18.21
N LYS A 202 6.20 -4.96 -19.19
CA LYS A 202 7.63 -4.66 -19.33
C LYS A 202 7.81 -3.16 -19.24
N PHE A 203 8.19 -2.71 -18.06
CA PHE A 203 8.55 -1.32 -17.87
C PHE A 203 9.84 -1.00 -18.61
N GLN A 204 9.80 0.04 -19.45
CA GLN A 204 11.04 0.65 -19.92
C GLN A 204 11.68 1.42 -18.77
N ASN A 205 12.91 1.05 -18.39
CA ASN A 205 13.67 1.75 -17.37
C ASN A 205 13.89 3.21 -17.79
N GLN A 206 13.15 4.14 -17.19
CA GLN A 206 13.49 5.56 -17.28
C GLN A 206 14.64 5.96 -16.31
N ASP A 207 15.04 5.05 -15.41
CA ASP A 207 16.06 5.32 -14.38
C ASP A 207 17.52 5.16 -14.86
N GLU A 208 17.76 4.72 -16.11
CA GLU A 208 19.14 4.66 -16.67
C GLU A 208 19.76 6.03 -16.98
N TYR A 209 18.96 7.11 -17.01
CA TYR A 209 19.46 8.46 -17.30
C TYR A 209 19.98 9.22 -16.07
N SER A 210 19.58 8.83 -14.86
CA SER A 210 19.99 9.51 -13.62
C SER A 210 21.38 9.08 -13.15
N TYR A 211 21.75 7.80 -13.32
CA TYR A 211 23.05 7.26 -12.90
C TYR A 211 24.22 7.65 -13.83
N LYS A 212 23.96 7.94 -15.11
CA LYS A 212 25.03 8.36 -16.05
C LYS A 212 25.40 9.85 -15.93
N LYS A 213 24.56 10.69 -15.32
CA LYS A 213 24.83 12.13 -15.17
C LYS A 213 25.66 12.50 -13.95
N GLN A 214 25.75 11.63 -12.94
CA GLN A 214 26.55 11.85 -11.73
C GLN A 214 28.02 11.42 -11.83
N LYS A 215 28.45 10.83 -12.96
CA LYS A 215 29.86 10.47 -13.22
C LYS A 215 30.60 11.45 -14.14
N ARG A 216 30.03 12.62 -14.41
CA ARG A 216 30.68 13.68 -15.19
C ARG A 216 30.54 15.02 -14.48
N PHE A 217 31.16 15.16 -13.32
CA PHE A 217 31.76 16.41 -12.83
C PHE A 217 32.81 16.04 -11.78
#